data_AF-A0A1Y4F2J1-F1
#
_entry.id   AF-A0A1Y4F2J1-F1
#
_cell.length_a   1.000
_cell.length_b   1.000
_cell.length_c   1.000
_cell.angle_alpha   90.00
_cell.angle_beta   90.00
_cell.angle_gamma   90.00
#
_symmetry.space_group_name_H-M   'P 1'
#
loop_
_entity.id
_entity.type
_entity.pdbx_description
1 polymer ?
#
loop_
_entity_poly.entity_id
_entity_poly.type
_entity_poly.pdbx_seq_one_letter_code
_entity_poly.pdbx_strand_id
1 'polypeptide(L)' 'MAELVAESKILQVNMQCDKCGGLMKYIGGALMSDPPLYPHKCQNCGVVERFRYIYPYQRLVTIENPREPVGAERNPDE' A
#
# COMPACT_ATOMS: atom_id res chain seq x y z
N MET A 1 1.32 21.07 -23.87
CA MET A 1 1.00 20.22 -22.71
C MET A 1 1.69 20.88 -21.52
N ALA A 2 1.05 20.97 -20.36
CA ALA A 2 1.62 21.60 -19.16
C ALA A 2 1.80 20.54 -18.07
N GLU A 3 2.98 20.52 -17.44
CA GLU A 3 3.25 19.69 -16.26
C GLU A 3 2.55 20.30 -15.04
N LEU A 4 1.87 19.45 -14.27
CA LEU A 4 1.21 19.84 -13.03
C LEU A 4 1.69 18.95 -11.88
N VAL A 5 1.82 19.53 -10.70
CA VAL A 5 2.26 18.88 -9.47
C VAL A 5 1.17 18.96 -8.40
N ALA A 6 1.12 17.95 -7.54
CA ALA A 6 0.29 17.95 -6.34
C ALA A 6 1.01 17.22 -5.21
N GLU A 7 0.99 17.79 -4.01
CA GLU A 7 1.42 17.07 -2.82
C GLU A 7 0.63 15.77 -2.65
N SER A 8 1.35 14.69 -2.33
CA SER A 8 0.78 13.37 -2.12
C SER A 8 1.39 12.72 -0.88
N LYS A 9 0.54 12.07 -0.09
CA LYS A 9 0.98 11.28 1.07
C LYS A 9 1.02 9.80 0.73
N ILE A 10 2.06 9.13 1.20
CA ILE A 10 2.16 7.67 1.12
C ILE A 10 1.53 7.08 2.38
N LEU A 11 0.48 6.29 2.20
CA LEU A 11 -0.15 5.53 3.28
C LEU A 11 0.30 4.08 3.22
N GLN A 12 0.75 3.53 4.36
CA GLN A 12 0.98 2.09 4.50
C GLN A 12 -0.31 1.41 4.98
N VAL A 13 -0.89 0.57 4.13
CA VAL A 13 -2.08 -0.22 4.47
C VAL A 13 -1.63 -1.55 5.04
N ASN A 14 -2.01 -1.82 6.29
CA ASN A 14 -1.74 -3.08 6.98
C ASN A 14 -3.06 -3.83 7.20
N MET A 15 -2.99 -5.16 7.31
CA MET A 15 -4.14 -5.98 7.66
C MET A 15 -4.11 -6.32 9.14
N GLN A 16 -5.22 -6.08 9.83
CA GLN A 16 -5.41 -6.41 11.23
C GLN A 16 -5.95 -7.84 11.36
N CYS A 17 -5.50 -8.56 12.38
CA CYS A 17 -5.98 -9.89 12.72
C CYS A 17 -7.30 -9.78 13.49
N ASP A 18 -8.37 -10.37 12.96
CA ASP A 18 -9.70 -10.32 13.58
C ASP A 18 -9.75 -10.98 14.97
N LYS A 19 -8.86 -11.94 15.23
CA LYS A 19 -8.84 -12.68 16.51
C LYS A 19 -8.20 -11.94 17.68
N CYS A 20 -7.19 -11.11 17.44
CA CYS A 20 -6.38 -10.52 18.53
C CYS A 20 -5.96 -9.07 18.29
N GLY A 21 -6.37 -8.47 17.16
CA GLY A 21 -6.01 -7.10 16.80
C GLY A 21 -4.56 -6.90 16.34
N GLY A 22 -3.73 -7.96 16.32
CA GLY A 22 -2.33 -7.90 15.86
C GLY A 22 -2.20 -7.70 14.35
N LEU A 23 -0.98 -7.45 13.86
CA LEU A 23 -0.74 -7.27 12.43
C LEU A 23 -0.53 -8.60 11.70
N MET A 24 -1.17 -8.74 10.55
CA MET A 24 -1.00 -9.86 9.62
C MET A 24 0.15 -9.55 8.68
N LYS A 25 1.19 -10.39 8.67
CA LYS A 25 2.32 -10.26 7.74
C LYS A 25 2.30 -11.39 6.72
N TYR A 26 2.56 -11.04 5.46
CA TYR A 26 2.74 -12.01 4.40
C TYR A 26 3.89 -12.97 4.72
N ILE A 27 3.65 -14.27 4.56
CA ILE A 27 4.64 -15.32 4.87
C ILE A 27 5.24 -15.98 3.64
N GLY A 28 4.91 -15.48 2.44
CA GLY A 28 5.38 -16.05 1.18
C GLY A 28 4.43 -17.10 0.59
N GLY A 29 4.59 -17.32 -0.71
CA GLY A 29 3.76 -18.21 -1.51
C GLY A 29 2.42 -17.60 -1.93
N ALA A 30 1.84 -18.14 -3.00
CA ALA A 30 0.49 -17.86 -3.42
C ALA A 30 -0.24 -19.18 -3.63
N LEU A 31 -1.50 -19.24 -3.22
CA LEU A 31 -2.38 -20.32 -3.65
C LEU A 31 -2.76 -20.05 -5.10
N MET A 32 -2.58 -21.07 -5.96
CA MET A 32 -2.94 -21.04 -7.38
C MET A 32 -4.47 -21.19 -7.57
N SER A 33 -5.25 -20.44 -6.78
CA SER A 33 -6.68 -20.28 -6.95
C SER A 33 -6.97 -19.14 -7.94
N ASP A 34 -8.21 -19.06 -8.41
CA ASP A 34 -8.70 -17.94 -9.21
C ASP A 34 -9.81 -17.19 -8.43
N PRO A 35 -9.54 -16.00 -7.85
CA PRO A 35 -8.27 -15.26 -7.86
C PRO A 35 -7.21 -15.84 -6.90
N PRO A 36 -5.92 -15.49 -7.06
CA PRO A 36 -4.85 -15.97 -6.18
C PRO A 36 -5.05 -15.48 -4.75
N LEU A 37 -4.62 -16.31 -3.79
CA LEU A 37 -4.69 -15.99 -2.37
C LEU A 37 -3.31 -16.03 -1.72
N TYR A 38 -3.03 -15.03 -0.90
CA TYR A 38 -1.75 -14.80 -0.25
C TYR A 38 -1.86 -15.08 1.25
N PRO A 39 -1.16 -16.11 1.77
CA PRO A 39 -1.19 -16.45 3.18
C PRO A 39 -0.43 -15.42 4.01
N HIS A 40 -1.03 -15.03 5.13
CA HIS A 40 -0.47 -14.11 6.10
C HIS A 40 -0.59 -14.70 7.48
N LYS A 41 0.45 -14.51 8.29
CA LYS A 41 0.50 -14.94 9.68
C LYS A 41 0.42 -13.75 10.62
N CYS A 42 -0.49 -13.82 11.58
CA CYS A 42 -0.56 -12.86 12.66
C CYS A 42 0.73 -12.91 13.48
N GLN A 43 1.35 -11.76 13.68
CA GLN A 43 2.58 -11.65 14.49
C GLN A 43 2.34 -11.79 15.99
N ASN A 44 1.08 -11.75 16.44
CA ASN A 44 0.72 -11.84 17.85
C ASN A 44 0.22 -13.24 18.23
N CYS A 45 -0.90 -13.70 17.65
CA CYS A 45 -1.49 -15.01 18.00
C CYS A 45 -1.10 -16.16 17.06
N GLY A 46 -0.36 -15.88 15.98
CA GLY A 46 0.12 -16.89 15.05
C GLY A 46 -0.93 -17.46 14.08
N VAL A 47 -2.19 -17.00 14.12
CA VAL A 47 -3.23 -17.43 13.16
C VAL A 47 -2.80 -17.12 11.73
N VAL A 48 -3.13 -18.02 10.80
CA VAL A 48 -2.87 -17.84 9.38
C VAL A 48 -4.18 -17.64 8.65
N GLU A 49 -4.26 -16.56 7.88
CA GLU A 49 -5.38 -16.24 7.01
C GLU A 49 -4.89 -15.97 5.59
N ARG A 50 -5.81 -16.00 4.62
CA ARG A 50 -5.48 -15.88 3.21
C ARG A 50 -6.22 -14.68 2.62
N PHE A 51 -5.48 -13.76 2.04
CA PHE A 51 -6.01 -12.51 1.51
C PHE A 51 -5.82 -12.41 0.00
N ARG A 52 -6.63 -11.58 -0.67
CA ARG A 52 -6.48 -11.30 -2.11
C ARG A 52 -5.35 -10.31 -2.42
N TYR A 53 -4.78 -9.68 -1.40
CA TYR A 53 -3.70 -8.71 -1.51
C TYR A 53 -2.56 -9.11 -0.58
N ILE A 54 -1.35 -8.69 -0.94
CA ILE A 54 -0.17 -8.79 -0.09
C ILE A 54 -0.15 -7.56 0.82
N TYR A 55 -0.23 -7.80 2.13
CA TYR A 55 -0.11 -6.78 3.17
C TYR A 55 1.24 -6.88 3.87
N PRO A 56 1.87 -5.73 4.17
CA PRO A 56 1.40 -4.38 3.85
C PRO A 56 1.62 -4.00 2.38
N TYR A 57 0.83 -3.02 1.90
CA TYR A 57 1.08 -2.33 0.63
C TYR A 57 0.99 -0.80 0.81
N GLN A 58 1.51 -0.06 -0.17
CA GLN A 58 1.49 1.41 -0.16
C GLN A 58 0.37 1.95 -1.05
N ARG A 59 -0.27 3.04 -0.62
CA ARG A 59 -1.25 3.79 -1.41
C ARG A 59 -0.86 5.27 -1.40
N LEU A 60 -0.78 5.87 -2.59
CA LEU A 60 -0.68 7.32 -2.74
C LEU A 60 -2.05 7.94 -2.55
N VAL A 61 -2.12 8.99 -1.73
CA VAL A 61 -3.30 9.83 -1.58
C VAL A 61 -2.89 11.26 -1.87
N THR A 62 -3.41 11.78 -2.98
CA THR A 62 -3.26 13.19 -3.37
C THR A 62 -4.08 14.05 -2.41
N ILE A 63 -3.44 15.07 -1.84
CA ILE A 63 -4.06 15.91 -0.80
C ILE A 63 -4.49 17.29 -1.29
N GLU A 64 -4.01 17.71 -2.46
CA GLU A 64 -4.34 18.98 -3.08
C GLU A 64 -4.65 18.80 -4.57
N ASN A 65 -5.29 19.81 -5.17
CA ASN A 65 -5.51 19.81 -6.61
C ASN A 65 -4.18 20.03 -7.35
N PRO A 66 -3.95 19.36 -8.50
CA PRO A 66 -2.79 19.63 -9.34
C PRO A 66 -2.69 21.11 -9.74
N ARG A 67 -1.49 21.67 -9.62
CA ARG A 67 -1.13 23.06 -9.93
C ARG A 67 0.19 23.14 -10.69
N GLU A 68 0.51 24.29 -11.25
CA GLU A 68 1.82 24.49 -11.89
C GLU A 68 2.96 24.37 -10.86
N PRO A 69 4.10 23.74 -11.24
CA PRO A 69 5.27 23.63 -10.38
C PRO A 69 5.95 24.99 -10.16
N VAL A 70 6.36 25.24 -8.92
CA VAL A 70 7.08 26.45 -8.52
C VAL A 70 8.49 26.13 -8.06
N GLY A 71 9.46 26.98 -8.44
CA GLY A 71 10.85 26.85 -8.00
C GLY A 71 11.46 25.48 -8.30
N ALA A 72 11.86 24.77 -7.25
CA ALA A 72 12.54 23.47 -7.33
C ALA A 72 11.62 22.28 -7.66
N GLU A 73 10.30 22.50 -7.79
CA GLU A 73 9.35 21.46 -8.24
C GLU A 73 9.39 21.27 -9.76
N ARG A 74 10.03 22.17 -10.49
CA ARG A 74 10.20 22.07 -11.95
C ARG A 74 11.29 21.07 -12.27
N ASN A 75 11.11 20.34 -13.37
CA ASN A 75 12.13 19.43 -13.87
C ASN A 75 13.43 20.21 -14.17
N PRO A 76 14.59 19.82 -13.60
CA PRO A 76 15.86 20.53 -13.81
C PRO A 76 16.39 20.46 -15.26
N ASP A 77 15.81 19.60 -16.11
CA ASP A 77 16.15 19.50 -17.52
C ASP A 77 15.37 20.49 -18.43
N GLU A 78 14.50 21.34 -17.86
CA GLU A 78 13.82 22.49 -18.52
C GLU A 78 14.43 23.85 -18.15
#